data_AF-A0A3B9YPD9-F1
#
_entry.id   AF-A0A3B9YPD9-F1
#
_cell.length_a   1.000
_cell.length_b   1.000
_cell.length_c   1.000
_cell.angle_alpha   90.00
_cell.angle_beta   90.00
_cell.angle_gamma   90.00
#
_symmetry.space_group_name_H-M   'P 1'
#
loop_
_entity.id
_entity.type
_entity.pdbx_description
1 polymer ?
#
loop_
_entity_poly.entity_id
_entity_poly.type
_entity_poly.pdbx_seq_one_letter_code
_entity_poly.pdbx_strand_id
1 'polypeptide(L)'
;VSTSRVDEEVLDKATPADRAQSFHHKPLYQKAFITAAGPLANFVLAIAVFAGLNIFAGEKVYPPKIGTVAEGSPAAASGLRPGDLILAVNGQSIRSFLEFRKAESLSTATPMTLKVERAEEVFTITVTPRLEDQDDGQGGKVAVPLIG
;
A
#
# COMPACT_ATOMS: atom_id res chain seq x y z
N VAL A 1 -61.02 24.86 -29.46
CA VAL A 1 -61.49 23.95 -28.39
C VAL A 1 -60.29 23.66 -27.47
N SER A 2 -59.76 24.67 -26.78
CA SER A 2 -59.90 24.90 -25.32
C SER A 2 -59.71 23.61 -24.50
N THR A 3 -58.45 23.18 -24.42
CA THR A 3 -57.97 22.12 -23.51
C THR A 3 -58.09 22.51 -22.03
N SER A 4 -58.31 23.79 -21.72
CA SER A 4 -58.37 24.34 -20.36
C SER A 4 -59.63 23.96 -19.56
N ARG A 5 -60.76 23.61 -20.20
CA ARG A 5 -61.98 23.21 -19.47
C ARG A 5 -61.95 21.78 -18.95
N VAL A 6 -61.11 20.93 -19.52
CA VAL A 6 -61.00 19.51 -19.12
C VAL A 6 -60.26 19.40 -17.78
N ASP A 7 -59.27 20.27 -17.56
CA ASP A 7 -58.51 20.30 -16.31
C ASP A 7 -59.34 20.83 -15.12
N GLU A 8 -60.27 21.76 -15.39
CA GLU A 8 -61.13 22.36 -14.37
C GLU A 8 -62.20 21.38 -13.84
N GLU A 9 -62.76 20.53 -14.73
CA GLU A 9 -63.73 19.49 -14.36
C GLU A 9 -63.08 18.34 -13.55
N VAL A 10 -61.81 18.04 -13.83
CA VAL A 10 -61.03 17.02 -13.13
C VAL A 10 -60.62 17.51 -11.73
N LEU A 11 -60.37 18.82 -11.58
CA LEU A 11 -60.07 19.45 -10.28
C LEU A 11 -61.29 19.57 -9.37
N ASP A 12 -62.50 19.67 -9.93
CA ASP A 12 -63.75 19.81 -9.18
C ASP A 12 -64.26 18.47 -8.63
N LYS A 13 -63.88 17.35 -9.28
CA LYS A 13 -64.23 15.98 -8.85
C LYS A 13 -63.19 15.31 -7.96
N ALA A 14 -62.08 15.99 -7.65
CA ALA A 14 -61.05 15.46 -6.77
C ALA A 14 -61.56 15.40 -5.32
N THR A 15 -61.60 14.21 -4.73
CA THR A 15 -61.99 14.04 -3.33
C THR A 15 -60.93 14.68 -2.41
N PRO A 16 -61.29 15.07 -1.16
CA PRO A 16 -60.32 15.59 -0.18
C PRO A 16 -59.13 14.64 0.05
N ALA A 17 -59.34 13.34 -0.18
CA ALA A 17 -58.31 12.30 -0.13
C ALA A 17 -57.33 12.36 -1.32
N ASP A 18 -57.78 12.75 -2.52
CA ASP A 18 -56.90 12.93 -3.69
C ASP A 18 -56.06 14.19 -3.58
N ARG A 19 -56.63 15.28 -3.03
CA ARG A 19 -55.87 16.49 -2.64
C ARG A 19 -54.84 16.20 -1.54
N ALA A 20 -55.09 15.16 -0.72
CA ALA A 20 -54.17 14.70 0.32
C ALA A 20 -52.98 13.87 -0.19
N GLN A 21 -53.02 13.38 -1.43
CA GLN A 21 -51.89 12.68 -2.05
C GLN A 21 -50.95 13.63 -2.81
N SER A 22 -51.41 14.85 -3.12
CA SER A 22 -50.55 15.97 -3.59
C SER A 22 -49.68 16.58 -2.48
N PHE A 23 -49.41 15.82 -1.41
CA PHE A 23 -48.60 16.25 -0.28
C PHE A 23 -47.10 16.13 -0.62
N HIS A 24 -46.64 17.09 -1.42
CA HIS A 24 -45.24 17.40 -1.75
C HIS A 24 -44.32 17.70 -0.55
N HIS A 25 -44.64 17.26 0.67
CA HIS A 25 -44.06 17.79 1.93
C HIS A 25 -43.41 16.71 2.81
N LYS A 26 -42.75 15.69 2.23
CA LYS A 26 -41.79 14.88 3.01
C LYS A 26 -40.42 15.55 2.94
N PRO A 27 -39.72 15.72 4.07
CA PRO A 27 -38.52 16.55 4.11
C PRO A 27 -37.40 15.90 3.28
N LEU A 28 -36.73 16.72 2.49
CA LEU A 28 -35.78 16.30 1.45
C LEU A 28 -34.63 15.46 2.00
N TYR A 29 -34.26 15.64 3.28
CA TYR A 29 -33.22 14.85 3.93
C TYR A 29 -33.58 13.35 3.96
N GLN A 30 -34.85 13.00 4.16
CA GLN A 30 -35.29 11.60 4.28
C GLN A 30 -35.21 10.85 2.94
N LYS A 31 -35.38 11.57 1.82
CA LYS A 31 -35.17 11.05 0.46
C LYS A 31 -33.68 11.03 0.10
N ALA A 32 -32.93 12.05 0.52
CA ALA A 32 -31.48 12.13 0.31
C ALA A 32 -30.72 10.97 1.00
N PHE A 33 -31.10 10.56 2.22
CA PHE A 33 -30.48 9.42 2.91
C PHE A 33 -30.68 8.09 2.15
N ILE A 34 -31.85 7.88 1.53
CA ILE A 34 -32.15 6.65 0.79
C ILE A 34 -31.43 6.65 -0.57
N THR A 35 -31.41 7.79 -1.27
CA THR A 35 -30.72 7.91 -2.57
C THR A 35 -29.20 7.88 -2.43
N ALA A 36 -28.65 8.39 -1.33
CA ALA A 36 -27.21 8.33 -1.04
C ALA A 36 -26.75 6.93 -0.59
N ALA A 37 -27.67 6.06 -0.14
CA ALA A 37 -27.33 4.72 0.33
C ALA A 37 -26.66 3.87 -0.77
N GLY A 38 -27.05 4.06 -2.05
CA GLY A 38 -26.40 3.37 -3.18
C GLY A 38 -24.92 3.75 -3.34
N PRO A 39 -24.59 5.03 -3.58
CA PRO A 39 -23.20 5.47 -3.66
C PRO A 39 -22.38 5.16 -2.40
N LEU A 40 -22.94 5.37 -1.20
CA LEU A 40 -22.26 5.08 0.06
C LEU A 40 -21.97 3.59 0.24
N ALA A 41 -22.88 2.70 -0.15
CA ALA A 41 -22.65 1.25 -0.11
C ALA A 41 -21.47 0.83 -0.99
N ASN A 42 -21.27 1.48 -2.15
CA ASN A 42 -20.10 1.22 -2.99
C ASN A 42 -18.79 1.65 -2.33
N PHE A 43 -18.76 2.79 -1.63
CA PHE A 43 -17.58 3.21 -0.87
C PHE A 43 -17.28 2.26 0.30
N VAL A 44 -18.31 1.83 1.03
CA VAL A 44 -18.15 0.84 2.12
C VAL A 44 -17.63 -0.49 1.56
N LEU A 45 -18.18 -0.96 0.44
CA LEU A 45 -17.71 -2.16 -0.24
C LEU A 45 -16.25 -2.01 -0.68
N ALA A 46 -15.87 -0.89 -1.29
CA ALA A 46 -14.50 -0.63 -1.69
C ALA A 46 -13.54 -0.66 -0.50
N ILE A 47 -13.88 0.01 0.62
CA ILE A 47 -13.10 -0.03 1.85
C ILE A 47 -12.97 -1.46 2.36
N ALA A 48 -14.05 -2.24 2.38
CA ALA A 48 -14.03 -3.63 2.82
C ALA A 48 -13.16 -4.52 1.93
N VAL A 49 -13.21 -4.33 0.60
CA VAL A 49 -12.37 -5.06 -0.36
C VAL A 49 -10.90 -4.67 -0.17
N PHE A 50 -10.57 -3.39 -0.09
CA PHE A 50 -9.19 -2.93 0.12
C PHE A 50 -8.63 -3.39 1.47
N ALA A 51 -9.42 -3.29 2.55
CA ALA A 51 -9.03 -3.78 3.87
C ALA A 51 -8.86 -5.30 3.85
N GLY A 52 -9.77 -6.04 3.23
CA GLY A 52 -9.68 -7.49 3.05
C GLY A 52 -8.42 -7.88 2.27
N LEU A 53 -8.15 -7.23 1.14
CA LEU A 53 -6.92 -7.45 0.38
C LEU A 53 -5.67 -7.13 1.22
N ASN A 54 -5.68 -6.07 2.02
CA ASN A 54 -4.51 -5.72 2.85
C ASN A 54 -4.30 -6.71 4.01
N ILE A 55 -5.37 -7.22 4.62
CA ILE A 55 -5.30 -8.17 5.74
C ILE A 55 -4.96 -9.59 5.24
N PHE A 56 -5.60 -10.04 4.16
CA PHE A 56 -5.47 -11.40 3.64
C PHE A 56 -4.37 -11.57 2.58
N ALA A 57 -4.05 -10.51 1.84
CA ALA A 57 -2.99 -10.49 0.81
C ALA A 57 -1.89 -9.45 1.12
N GLY A 58 -1.84 -8.90 2.33
CA GLY A 58 -0.73 -8.08 2.79
C GLY A 58 0.58 -8.84 2.63
N GLU A 59 1.57 -8.20 1.98
CA GLU A 59 2.86 -8.81 1.75
C GLU A 59 3.44 -9.29 3.08
N LYS A 60 3.81 -10.57 3.15
CA LYS A 60 4.61 -11.10 4.24
C LYS A 60 5.96 -10.42 4.18
N VAL A 61 6.11 -9.33 4.92
CA VAL A 61 7.37 -8.62 5.04
C VAL A 61 8.33 -9.56 5.77
N TYR A 62 9.22 -10.20 5.02
CA TYR A 62 10.29 -10.97 5.60
C TYR A 62 11.24 -9.99 6.29
N PRO A 63 11.48 -10.14 7.60
CA PRO A 63 12.41 -9.27 8.30
C PRO A 63 13.78 -9.36 7.61
N PRO A 64 14.52 -8.24 7.51
CA PRO A 64 15.85 -8.18 6.89
C PRO A 64 16.91 -8.86 7.77
N LYS A 65 16.72 -10.17 8.00
CA LYS A 65 17.60 -11.01 8.81
C LYS A 65 18.59 -11.73 7.89
N ILE A 66 19.86 -11.65 8.25
CA ILE A 66 20.95 -12.27 7.50
C ILE A 66 20.90 -13.78 7.74
N GLY A 67 20.69 -14.56 6.68
CA GLY A 67 20.67 -16.02 6.73
C GLY A 67 22.07 -16.63 6.66
N THR A 68 22.84 -16.21 5.66
CA THR A 68 24.21 -16.66 5.39
C THR A 68 25.05 -15.46 4.98
N VAL A 69 26.36 -15.55 5.22
CA VAL A 69 27.35 -14.57 4.76
C VAL A 69 28.40 -15.33 3.97
N ALA A 70 28.64 -14.95 2.72
CA ALA A 70 29.67 -15.59 1.90
C ALA A 70 31.08 -15.32 2.45
N GLU A 71 31.94 -16.34 2.46
CA GLU A 71 33.34 -16.16 2.86
C GLU A 71 34.08 -15.24 1.88
N GLY A 72 34.91 -14.32 2.40
CA GLY A 72 35.63 -13.34 1.60
C GLY A 72 34.78 -12.17 1.06
N SER A 73 33.50 -12.11 1.42
CA SER A 73 32.59 -11.03 1.03
C SER A 73 32.84 -9.74 1.83
N PRO A 74 32.41 -8.57 1.31
CA PRO A 74 32.36 -7.34 2.10
C PRO A 74 31.58 -7.45 3.42
N ALA A 75 30.51 -8.25 3.48
CA ALA A 75 29.79 -8.53 4.73
C ALA A 75 30.65 -9.29 5.74
N ALA A 76 31.38 -10.32 5.30
CA ALA A 76 32.29 -11.05 6.18
C ALA A 76 33.40 -10.13 6.70
N ALA A 77 33.97 -9.30 5.83
CA ALA A 77 35.03 -8.35 6.17
C ALA A 77 34.58 -7.26 7.15
N SER A 78 33.31 -6.87 7.11
CA SER A 78 32.73 -5.87 8.01
C SER A 78 32.27 -6.45 9.36
N GLY A 79 32.31 -7.78 9.51
CA GLY A 79 31.92 -8.48 10.73
C GLY A 79 30.41 -8.74 10.84
N LEU A 80 29.66 -8.66 9.74
CA LEU A 80 28.29 -9.17 9.67
C LEU A 80 28.27 -10.68 9.87
N ARG A 81 27.24 -11.17 10.53
CA ARG A 81 27.08 -12.59 10.87
C ARG A 81 25.68 -13.09 10.55
N PRO A 82 25.52 -14.39 10.26
CA PRO A 82 24.22 -15.04 10.28
C PRO A 82 23.46 -14.74 11.57
N GLY A 83 22.19 -14.37 11.44
CA GLY A 83 21.32 -14.01 12.56
C GLY A 83 21.18 -12.52 12.81
N ASP A 84 22.04 -11.68 12.23
CA ASP A 84 21.96 -10.22 12.31
C ASP A 84 20.66 -9.69 11.69
N LEU A 85 20.02 -8.73 12.35
CA LEU A 85 18.83 -8.03 11.84
C LEU A 85 19.21 -6.62 11.42
N ILE A 86 19.03 -6.27 10.15
CA ILE A 86 19.36 -4.94 9.64
C ILE A 86 18.18 -4.00 9.85
N LEU A 87 18.35 -2.97 10.68
CA LEU A 87 17.30 -2.00 11.02
C LEU A 87 17.30 -0.78 10.09
N ALA A 88 18.47 -0.38 9.59
CA ALA A 88 18.62 0.78 8.71
C ALA A 88 19.86 0.69 7.82
N VAL A 89 19.80 1.36 6.66
CA VAL A 89 20.91 1.56 5.72
C VAL A 89 21.08 3.05 5.47
N ASN A 90 22.28 3.60 5.67
CA ASN A 90 22.59 5.02 5.50
C ASN A 90 21.63 5.97 6.24
N GLY A 91 21.17 5.55 7.42
CA GLY A 91 20.20 6.30 8.23
C GLY A 91 18.74 6.14 7.79
N GLN A 92 18.45 5.46 6.68
CA GLN A 92 17.09 5.12 6.27
C GLN A 92 16.66 3.79 6.88
N SER A 93 15.56 3.80 7.64
CA SER A 93 15.00 2.57 8.22
C SER A 93 14.50 1.65 7.12
N ILE A 94 14.83 0.38 7.23
CA ILE A 94 14.36 -0.66 6.33
C ILE A 94 13.48 -1.64 7.11
N ARG A 95 12.45 -2.18 6.44
CA ARG A 95 11.52 -3.14 7.04
C ARG A 95 11.58 -4.51 6.41
N SER A 96 12.13 -4.60 5.19
CA SER A 96 12.15 -5.82 4.39
C SER A 96 13.54 -6.11 3.82
N PHE A 97 13.82 -7.38 3.58
CA PHE A 97 15.03 -7.77 2.83
C PHE A 97 15.05 -7.18 1.40
N LEU A 98 13.88 -6.98 0.79
CA LEU A 98 13.76 -6.37 -0.53
C LEU A 98 14.22 -4.90 -0.53
N GLU A 99 13.86 -4.13 0.50
CA GLU A 99 14.34 -2.76 0.68
C GLU A 99 15.86 -2.71 0.85
N PHE A 100 16.43 -3.67 1.60
CA PHE A 100 17.88 -3.80 1.73
C PHE A 100 18.55 -4.05 0.37
N ARG A 101 18.07 -5.03 -0.40
CA ARG A 101 18.60 -5.35 -1.75
C ARG A 101 18.48 -4.17 -2.70
N LYS A 102 17.40 -3.42 -2.61
CA LYS A 102 17.22 -2.19 -3.38
C LYS A 102 18.24 -1.13 -3.00
N ALA A 103 18.46 -0.89 -1.71
CA ALA A 103 19.46 0.06 -1.22
C ALA A 103 20.89 -0.36 -1.61
N GLU A 104 21.19 -1.65 -1.57
CA GLU A 104 22.46 -2.23 -2.06
C GLU A 104 22.63 -2.00 -3.56
N SER A 105 21.63 -2.32 -4.38
CA SER A 105 21.68 -2.18 -5.85
C SER A 105 21.88 -0.74 -6.33
N LEU A 106 21.46 0.24 -5.52
CA LEU A 106 21.63 1.67 -5.79
C LEU A 106 23.00 2.21 -5.34
N SER A 107 23.79 1.42 -4.61
CA SER A 107 25.09 1.85 -4.12
C SER A 107 26.16 1.75 -5.21
N THR A 108 26.87 2.84 -5.47
CA THR A 108 27.97 2.90 -6.45
C THR A 108 29.32 2.46 -5.82
N ALA A 109 29.34 1.33 -5.12
CA ALA A 109 30.51 0.85 -4.35
C ALA A 109 31.02 1.84 -3.29
N THR A 110 30.13 2.72 -2.80
CA THR A 110 30.45 3.65 -1.72
C THR A 110 30.23 3.00 -0.36
N PRO A 111 31.01 3.37 0.67
CA PRO A 111 30.78 2.89 2.03
C PRO A 111 29.35 3.22 2.47
N MET A 112 28.63 2.20 2.93
CA MET A 112 27.30 2.30 3.48
C MET A 112 27.28 1.92 4.95
N THR A 113 26.50 2.66 5.72
CA THR A 113 26.38 2.52 7.15
C THR A 113 25.13 1.69 7.47
N LEU A 114 25.32 0.50 8.01
CA LEU A 114 24.27 -0.43 8.40
C LEU A 114 24.03 -0.34 9.90
N LYS A 115 22.79 -0.11 10.31
CA LYS A 115 22.36 -0.27 11.71
C LYS A 115 21.86 -1.69 11.87
N VAL A 116 22.50 -2.45 12.75
CA VAL A 116 22.29 -3.88 12.92
C VAL A 116 21.94 -4.18 14.36
N GLU A 117 21.04 -5.13 14.57
CA GLU A 117 20.71 -5.70 15.86
C GLU A 117 21.21 -7.15 15.92
N ARG A 118 21.98 -7.47 16.96
CA ARG A 118 22.47 -8.82 17.26
C ARG A 118 22.30 -9.06 18.76
N ALA A 119 21.58 -10.11 19.12
CA ALA A 119 21.34 -10.47 20.52
C ALA A 119 20.83 -9.28 21.37
N GLU A 120 19.84 -8.53 20.84
CA GLU A 120 19.22 -7.35 21.45
C GLU A 120 20.13 -6.11 21.57
N GLU A 121 21.39 -6.20 21.16
CA GLU A 121 22.29 -5.05 21.06
C GLU A 121 22.23 -4.43 19.66
N VAL A 122 22.08 -3.11 19.62
CA VAL A 122 22.04 -2.34 18.37
C VAL A 122 23.33 -1.59 18.18
N PHE A 123 23.99 -1.84 17.05
CA PHE A 123 25.27 -1.24 16.70
C PHE A 123 25.31 -0.90 15.21
N THR A 124 26.36 -0.17 14.84
CA THR A 124 26.52 0.33 13.48
C THR A 124 27.76 -0.30 12.85
N ILE A 125 27.60 -0.86 11.66
CA ILE A 125 28.69 -1.40 10.86
C ILE A 125 28.79 -0.61 9.55
N THR A 126 29.99 -0.29 9.12
CA THR A 126 30.23 0.24 7.77
C THR A 126 30.65 -0.88 6.84
N VAL A 127 29.93 -1.03 5.74
CA VAL A 127 30.19 -1.99 4.67
C VAL A 127 30.46 -1.24 3.39
N THR A 128 31.47 -1.66 2.62
CA THR A 128 31.69 -1.14 1.27
C THR A 128 31.36 -2.22 0.26
N PRO A 129 30.27 -2.10 -0.52
CA PRO A 129 29.93 -3.10 -1.54
C PRO A 129 31.04 -3.25 -2.58
N ARG A 130 31.21 -4.46 -3.11
CA ARG A 130 32.13 -4.73 -4.21
C ARG A 130 31.32 -4.86 -5.49
N LEU A 131 31.79 -4.25 -6.57
CA LEU A 131 31.21 -4.50 -7.89
C LEU A 131 31.69 -5.88 -8.35
N GLU A 132 30.75 -6.78 -8.60
CA GLU A 132 31.04 -8.08 -9.15
C GLU A 132 30.31 -8.22 -10.49
N ASP A 133 31.03 -8.72 -11.50
CA ASP A 133 30.48 -8.96 -12.83
C ASP A 133 29.54 -10.16 -12.77
N GLN A 134 28.23 -9.89 -12.78
CA GLN A 134 27.22 -10.93 -12.84
C GLN A 134 26.80 -11.15 -14.30
N ASP A 135 26.77 -12.42 -14.71
CA ASP A 135 26.24 -12.81 -16.02
C ASP A 135 24.73 -12.51 -16.05
N ASP A 136 24.29 -11.72 -17.02
CA ASP A 136 22.89 -11.34 -17.18
C ASP A 136 22.01 -12.46 -17.76
N GLY A 137 22.59 -13.63 -18.03
CA GLY A 137 21.91 -14.78 -18.62
C GLY A 137 21.66 -14.65 -20.13
N GLN A 138 22.09 -13.55 -20.74
CA GLN A 138 22.01 -13.27 -22.17
C GLN A 138 23.41 -13.15 -22.81
N GLY A 139 24.47 -13.47 -22.06
CA GLY A 139 25.87 -13.39 -22.50
C GLY A 139 26.51 -12.02 -22.30
N GLY A 140 25.84 -11.10 -21.60
CA GLY A 140 26.40 -9.83 -21.13
C GLY A 140 26.87 -9.92 -19.68
N LYS A 141 27.84 -9.08 -19.31
CA LYS A 141 28.26 -8.90 -17.91
C LYS A 141 27.73 -7.58 -17.41
N VAL A 142 27.01 -7.60 -16.29
CA VAL A 142 26.56 -6.39 -15.59
C VAL A 142 27.26 -6.34 -14.24
N ALA A 143 27.97 -5.24 -13.96
CA ALA A 143 28.56 -5.00 -12.67
C ALA A 143 27.46 -4.68 -11.66
N VAL A 144 27.20 -5.60 -10.73
CA VAL A 144 26.20 -5.43 -9.66
C VAL A 144 26.94 -5.23 -8.34
N PRO A 145 26.59 -4.20 -7.54
CA PRO A 145 27.15 -4.06 -6.20
C PRO A 145 26.60 -5.19 -5.31
N LEU A 146 27.52 -5.97 -4.73
CA LEU A 146 27.20 -7.06 -3.82
C LEU A 146 28.02 -6.93 -2.52
N ILE A 147 27.35 -7.19 -1.40
CA ILE A 147 27.90 -7.23 -0.06
C ILE A 147 28.16 -8.69 0.37
N GLY A 148 27.35 -9.63 -0.13
CA GLY A 148 27.50 -11.09 -0.02
C GLY A 148 27.02 -11.73 1.27
#